data_AF-A0A6C0CHV6-F1
#
_entry.id   AF-A0A6C0CHV6-F1
#
_cell.length_a   1.000
_cell.length_b   1.000
_cell.length_c   1.000
_cell.angle_alpha   90.00
_cell.angle_beta   90.00
_cell.angle_gamma   90.00
#
_symmetry.space_group_name_H-M   'P 1'
#
loop_
_entity.id
_entity.type
_entity.pdbx_description
1 polymer ?
#
loop_
_entity_poly.entity_id
_entity_poly.type
_entity_poly.pdbx_seq_one_letter_code
_entity_poly.pdbx_strand_id
1 'polypeptide(L)'
;MYTHGLVEYLGTSLLIGAVAFTTNPIFVVAALAIAIGLGGKISGGHFNPAITAWAFLAGKISQSRAVEHLVAQLAAALTIWGAHSMIKV
;
A
#
# COMPACT_ATOMS: atom_id res chain seq x y z
N MET A 1 -8.75 3.61 -13.99
CA MET A 1 -8.96 2.43 -13.13
C MET A 1 -7.59 1.85 -12.85
N TYR A 2 -7.05 0.91 -13.67
CA TYR A 2 -5.80 0.17 -13.42
C TYR A 2 -4.57 0.92 -12.89
N THR A 3 -4.37 2.18 -13.25
CA THR A 3 -3.24 2.98 -12.79
C THR A 3 -3.28 3.30 -11.30
N HIS A 4 -4.47 3.45 -10.69
CA HIS A 4 -4.56 3.71 -9.25
C HIS A 4 -4.26 2.45 -8.44
N GLY A 5 -4.91 1.33 -8.78
CA GLY A 5 -4.67 0.04 -8.13
C GLY A 5 -3.22 -0.42 -8.24
N LEU A 6 -2.56 -0.23 -9.39
CA LEU A 6 -1.13 -0.56 -9.53
C LEU A 6 -0.26 0.27 -8.57
N VAL A 7 -0.53 1.56 -8.44
CA VAL A 7 0.22 2.44 -7.54
C VAL A 7 -0.01 2.04 -6.08
N GLU A 8 -1.25 1.76 -5.68
CA GLU A 8 -1.57 1.26 -4.34
C GLU A 8 -0.87 -0.07 -4.04
N TYR A 9 -0.87 -1.00 -5.00
CA TYR A 9 -0.18 -2.28 -4.88
C TYR A 9 1.33 -2.10 -4.68
N LEU A 10 1.99 -1.28 -5.51
CA LEU A 10 3.44 -1.06 -5.44
C LEU A 10 3.83 -0.32 -4.15
N GLY A 11 3.08 0.70 -3.76
CA GLY A 11 3.34 1.46 -2.53
C GLY A 11 3.12 0.62 -1.27
N THR A 12 2.05 -0.19 -1.21
CA THR A 12 1.84 -1.12 -0.10
C THR A 12 2.89 -2.24 -0.09
N SER A 13 3.33 -2.72 -1.25
CA SER A 13 4.43 -3.70 -1.33
C SER A 13 5.72 -3.14 -0.75
N LEU A 14 6.06 -1.88 -1.05
CA LEU A 14 7.22 -1.20 -0.47
C LEU A 14 7.10 -1.06 1.04
N LEU A 15 5.93 -0.63 1.54
CA LEU A 15 5.66 -0.49 2.96
C LEU A 15 5.78 -1.81 3.71
N ILE A 16 5.05 -2.85 3.28
CA ILE A 16 5.05 -4.16 3.95
C ILE A 16 6.42 -4.82 3.79
N GLY A 17 7.10 -4.63 2.65
CA GLY A 17 8.47 -5.09 2.45
C GLY A 17 9.42 -4.51 3.50
N ALA A 18 9.35 -3.20 3.76
CA ALA A 18 10.16 -2.57 4.80
C ALA A 18 9.86 -3.16 6.19
N VAL A 19 8.59 -3.42 6.51
CA VAL A 19 8.18 -4.07 7.76
C VAL A 19 8.76 -5.48 7.86
N ALA A 20 8.59 -6.29 6.81
CA ALA A 20 8.94 -7.70 6.81
C ALA A 20 10.47 -7.94 6.84
N PHE A 21 11.25 -7.16 6.08
CA PHE A 21 12.67 -7.45 5.87
C PHE A 21 13.63 -6.60 6.70
N THR A 22 13.16 -5.53 7.33
CA THR A 22 14.05 -4.65 8.12
C THR A 22 13.62 -4.51 9.57
N THR A 23 12.31 -4.46 9.84
CA THR A 23 11.71 -4.09 11.13
C THR A 23 12.16 -2.75 11.74
N ASN A 24 13.08 -2.03 11.07
CA ASN A 24 13.62 -0.76 11.54
C ASN A 24 12.57 0.34 11.31
N PRO A 25 12.11 1.04 12.37
CA PRO A 25 11.06 2.04 12.24
C PRO A 25 11.38 3.16 11.25
N ILE A 26 12.65 3.56 11.13
CA ILE A 26 13.07 4.63 10.20
C ILE A 26 12.86 4.18 8.75
N PHE A 27 13.18 2.94 8.42
CA PHE A 27 13.00 2.42 7.07
C PHE A 27 11.52 2.20 6.72
N VAL A 28 10.70 1.79 7.67
CA VAL A 28 9.24 1.68 7.46
C VAL A 28 8.63 3.05 7.16
N VAL A 29 8.99 4.08 7.93
CA VAL A 29 8.51 5.44 7.70
C VAL A 29 9.03 6.01 6.38
N ALA A 30 10.31 5.80 6.07
CA ALA A 30 10.89 6.23 4.80
C ALA A 30 10.22 5.57 3.60
N ALA A 31 9.94 4.26 3.67
CA ALA A 31 9.22 3.52 2.64
C ALA A 31 7.83 4.12 2.37
N LEU A 32 7.06 4.41 3.43
CA LEU A 32 5.76 5.07 3.29
C LEU A 32 5.90 6.47 2.68
N ALA A 33 6.85 7.28 3.15
CA ALA A 33 7.08 8.63 2.64
C ALA A 33 7.44 8.63 1.15
N ILE A 34 8.30 7.70 0.72
CA ILE A 34 8.68 7.52 -0.69
C ILE A 34 7.47 7.10 -1.53
N ALA A 35 6.69 6.12 -1.06
CA ALA A 35 5.49 5.67 -1.75
C ALA A 35 4.50 6.82 -1.98
N ILE A 36 4.28 7.66 -0.95
CA ILE A 36 3.41 8.84 -1.04
C ILE A 36 4.00 9.89 -1.98
N GLY A 37 5.30 10.17 -1.89
CA GLY A 37 5.97 11.15 -2.75
C GLY A 37 5.89 10.81 -4.23
N LEU A 38 6.01 9.54 -4.58
CA LEU A 38 5.98 9.06 -5.97
C LEU A 38 4.56 8.81 -6.48
N GLY A 39 3.72 8.17 -5.67
CA GLY A 39 2.41 7.65 -6.08
C GLY A 39 1.20 8.47 -5.61
N GLY A 40 1.36 9.35 -4.62
CA GLY A 40 0.26 10.03 -3.95
C GLY A 40 -0.62 10.87 -4.88
N LYS A 41 -0.01 11.60 -5.82
CA LYS A 41 -0.74 12.39 -6.83
C LYS A 41 -1.48 11.52 -7.85
N ILE A 42 -1.14 10.24 -7.96
CA ILE A 42 -1.75 9.30 -8.90
C ILE A 42 -2.91 8.55 -8.21
N SER A 43 -2.67 7.86 -7.09
CA SER A 43 -3.69 7.01 -6.44
C SER A 43 -4.44 7.64 -5.28
N GLY A 44 -3.93 8.74 -4.71
CA GLY A 44 -4.32 9.24 -3.38
C GLY A 44 -3.37 8.77 -2.27
N GLY A 45 -2.48 7.81 -2.56
CA GLY A 45 -1.39 7.40 -1.69
C GLY A 45 -1.83 6.82 -0.35
N HIS A 46 -2.87 5.98 -0.36
CA HIS A 46 -3.40 5.42 0.89
C HIS A 46 -2.47 4.34 1.44
N PHE A 47 -2.09 3.40 0.57
CA PHE A 47 -1.22 2.25 0.84
C PHE A 47 -1.61 1.43 2.08
N ASN A 48 -2.85 1.59 2.56
CA ASN A 48 -3.35 1.10 3.83
C ASN A 48 -4.89 0.97 3.77
N PRO A 49 -5.45 -0.20 4.11
CA PRO A 49 -6.90 -0.42 4.13
C PRO A 49 -7.67 0.51 5.06
N ALA A 50 -7.13 0.85 6.23
CA ALA A 50 -7.77 1.75 7.19
C ALA A 50 -7.86 3.19 6.65
N ILE A 51 -6.81 3.66 5.97
CA ILE A 51 -6.82 4.98 5.31
C ILE A 51 -7.83 5.00 4.16
N THR A 52 -7.90 3.91 3.39
CA THR A 52 -8.89 3.75 2.32
C THR A 52 -10.32 3.74 2.85
N ALA A 53 -10.58 3.01 3.93
CA ALA A 53 -11.88 2.97 4.60
C ALA A 53 -12.26 4.37 5.12
N TRP A 54 -11.34 5.06 5.80
CA TRP A 54 -11.56 6.43 6.25
C TRP A 54 -11.88 7.37 5.08
N ALA A 55 -11.09 7.33 4.00
CA ALA A 55 -11.30 8.18 2.83
C ALA A 55 -12.65 7.92 2.15
N PHE A 56 -13.09 6.65 2.10
CA PHE A 56 -14.41 6.29 1.58
C PHE A 56 -15.53 6.84 2.47
N LEU A 57 -15.45 6.60 3.79
CA LEU A 57 -16.45 7.10 4.75
C LEU A 57 -16.49 8.63 4.81
N ALA A 58 -15.36 9.30 4.55
CA ALA A 58 -15.26 10.75 4.46
C ALA A 58 -15.71 11.32 3.08
N GLY A 59 -16.21 10.48 2.17
CA GLY A 59 -16.66 10.90 0.84
C GLY A 59 -15.55 11.39 -0.09
N LYS A 60 -14.28 11.04 0.17
CA LYS A 60 -13.12 11.47 -0.62
C LYS A 60 -12.88 10.59 -1.85
N ILE A 61 -13.38 9.37 -1.85
CA ILE A 61 -13.28 8.43 -2.98
C ILE A 61 -14.61 7.72 -3.20
N SER A 62 -14.84 7.25 -4.44
CA SER A 62 -16.01 6.43 -4.77
C SER A 62 -15.86 5.01 -4.19
N GLN A 63 -16.99 4.30 -4.04
CA GLN A 63 -16.99 2.89 -3.62
C GLN A 63 -16.14 2.01 -4.55
N SER A 64 -16.24 2.23 -5.87
CA SER A 64 -15.43 1.49 -6.86
C SER A 64 -13.92 1.71 -6.64
N ARG A 65 -13.49 2.96 -6.38
CA ARG A 65 -12.09 3.27 -6.05
C ARG A 65 -11.67 2.66 -4.70
N ALA A 66 -12.55 2.65 -3.71
CA ALA A 66 -12.26 2.03 -2.43
C ALA A 66 -12.02 0.52 -2.57
N VAL A 67 -12.87 -0.18 -3.31
CA VAL A 67 -12.71 -1.61 -3.58
C VAL A 67 -11.42 -1.88 -4.36
N GLU A 68 -11.12 -1.08 -5.38
CA GLU A 68 -9.88 -1.19 -6.15
C GLU A 68 -8.63 -1.10 -5.26
N HIS A 69 -8.57 -0.07 -4.39
CA HIS A 69 -7.47 0.12 -3.44
C HIS A 69 -7.34 -1.02 -2.45
N LEU A 70 -8.46 -1.49 -1.87
CA LEU A 70 -8.45 -2.60 -0.92
C LEU A 70 -7.92 -3.89 -1.55
N VAL A 71 -8.37 -4.22 -2.77
CA VAL A 71 -7.89 -5.40 -3.50
C VAL A 71 -6.39 -5.28 -3.77
N ALA A 72 -5.93 -4.13 -4.25
CA ALA A 72 -4.51 -3.88 -4.51
C ALA A 72 -3.64 -4.00 -3.25
N GLN A 73 -4.07 -3.39 -2.14
CA GLN A 73 -3.34 -3.40 -0.86
C GLN A 73 -3.28 -4.82 -0.26
N LEU A 74 -4.37 -5.59 -0.34
CA LEU A 74 -4.40 -6.97 0.13
C LEU A 74 -3.55 -7.89 -0.75
N ALA A 75 -3.56 -7.70 -2.08
CA ALA A 75 -2.70 -8.43 -2.99
C ALA A 75 -1.20 -8.17 -2.73
N ALA A 76 -0.84 -6.92 -2.39
CA ALA A 76 0.51 -6.57 -1.98
C ALA A 76 0.92 -7.28 -0.69
N ALA A 77 0.03 -7.34 0.31
CA ALA A 77 0.28 -8.07 1.55
C ALA A 77 0.54 -9.56 1.31
N LEU A 78 -0.28 -10.21 0.46
CA LEU A 78 -0.08 -11.61 0.07
C LEU A 78 1.25 -11.82 -0.66
N THR A 79 1.62 -10.90 -1.55
CA THR A 79 2.87 -10.98 -2.31
C THR A 79 4.08 -10.90 -1.39
N ILE A 80 4.11 -9.92 -0.48
CA ILE A 80 5.23 -9.76 0.43
C ILE A 80 5.30 -10.89 1.46
N TRP A 81 4.15 -11.37 1.97
CA TRP A 81 4.13 -12.56 2.81
C TRP A 81 4.74 -13.77 2.11
N GLY A 82 4.38 -14.02 0.85
CA GLY A 82 4.96 -15.10 0.05
C GLY A 82 6.47 -14.93 -0.15
N ALA A 83 6.92 -13.72 -0.53
CA ALA A 83 8.34 -13.41 -0.69
C ALA A 83 9.14 -13.60 0.59
N HIS A 84 8.64 -13.09 1.72
CA HIS A 84 9.27 -13.23 3.02
C HIS A 84 9.32 -14.70 3.47
N SER A 85 8.30 -15.50 3.16
CA SER A 85 8.27 -16.92 3.51
C SER A 85 9.31 -17.77 2.76
N MET A 86 9.77 -17.30 1.59
CA MET A 86 10.81 -17.97 0.79
C MET A 86 12.23 -17.56 1.18
N ILE A 87 12.39 -16.42 1.84
CA ILE A 87 13.69 -15.86 2.21
C ILE A 87 13.86 -16.02 3.73
N LYS A 88 14.84 -16.82 4.14
CA LYS A 88 15.19 -16.95 5.56
C LYS A 88 16.02 -15.73 5.98
N VAL A 89 15.33 -14.72 6.51
CA VAL A 89 15.90 -13.55 7.18
C VAL A 89 15.54 -13.56 8.65
#